data_AF-A0A159Z983-F1
#
_entry.id   AF-A0A159Z983-F1
#
_cell.length_a   1.000
_cell.length_b   1.000
_cell.length_c   1.000
_cell.angle_alpha   90.00
_cell.angle_beta   90.00
_cell.angle_gamma   90.00
#
_symmetry.space_group_name_H-M   'P 1'
#
loop_
_entity.id
_entity.type
_entity.pdbx_description
1 polymer ?
#
loop_
_entity_poly.entity_id
_entity_poly.type
_entity_poly.pdbx_seq_one_letter_code
_entity_poly.pdbx_strand_id
1 'polypeptide(L)'
;MMTSSRKPLDFGSLDDFDTPKSGGIEKEVFAPIAEKKAVDRVSAFPSRERLDDSQLNIKAPEEVARRFRAMAKAERYTHGAFLEILMDAYDGKK
;
A
#
# COMPACT_ATOMS: atom_id res chain seq x y z
N MET A 1 36.34 -34.52 19.43
CA MET A 1 35.42 -33.39 19.72
C MET A 1 35.95 -32.16 19.00
N MET A 2 35.23 -31.63 18.02
CA MET A 2 35.61 -30.41 17.29
C MET A 2 35.30 -29.18 18.16
N THR A 3 36.31 -28.49 18.66
CA THR A 3 36.14 -27.21 19.36
C THR A 3 35.92 -26.11 18.33
N SER A 4 34.66 -25.81 18.01
CA SER A 4 34.30 -24.67 17.18
C SER A 4 34.34 -23.39 18.02
N SER A 5 35.48 -22.70 18.02
CA SER A 5 35.59 -21.33 18.55
C SER A 5 35.00 -20.38 17.51
N ARG A 6 33.82 -19.82 17.80
CA ARG A 6 33.22 -18.78 16.97
C ARG A 6 33.93 -17.46 17.26
N LYS A 7 34.60 -16.90 16.25
CA LYS A 7 35.13 -15.54 16.31
C LYS A 7 33.95 -14.57 16.46
N PRO A 8 33.91 -13.71 17.49
CA PRO A 8 32.85 -12.71 17.60
C PRO A 8 32.96 -11.73 16.43
N LEU A 9 31.81 -11.40 15.84
CA LEU A 9 31.74 -10.42 14.75
C LEU A 9 32.02 -9.04 15.33
N ASP A 10 32.87 -8.26 14.66
CA ASP A 10 33.21 -6.90 15.07
C ASP A 10 32.22 -5.91 14.45
N PHE A 11 31.40 -5.30 15.29
CA PHE A 11 30.40 -4.30 14.90
C PHE A 11 30.97 -2.88 14.85
N GLY A 12 32.24 -2.66 15.22
CA GLY A 12 32.86 -1.32 15.25
C GLY A 12 33.06 -0.68 13.87
N SER A 13 32.90 -1.45 12.78
CA SER A 13 32.96 -0.94 11.39
C SER A 13 31.60 -0.54 10.82
N LEU A 14 30.52 -0.64 11.59
CA LEU A 14 29.17 -0.26 11.15
C LEU A 14 28.87 1.23 11.30
N ASP A 15 29.66 1.96 12.09
CA ASP A 15 29.53 3.42 12.25
C ASP A 15 30.10 4.21 11.05
N ASP A 16 30.89 3.58 10.18
CA ASP A 16 31.41 4.16 8.93
C ASP A 16 30.35 4.23 7.81
N PHE A 17 29.11 3.84 8.10
CA PHE A 17 28.02 4.08 7.16
C PHE A 17 27.70 5.58 7.18
N ASP A 18 28.21 6.30 6.18
CA ASP A 18 27.80 7.65 5.83
C ASP A 18 26.30 7.65 5.51
N THR A 19 25.48 7.70 6.55
CA THR A 19 24.09 8.12 6.39
C THR A 19 24.17 9.54 5.87
N PRO A 20 23.58 9.86 4.71
CA PRO A 20 23.55 11.24 4.26
C PRO A 20 22.94 12.03 5.42
N LYS A 21 23.76 12.92 6.00
CA LYS A 21 23.30 13.92 6.94
C LYS A 21 22.00 14.45 6.35
N SER A 22 21.00 14.59 7.21
CA SER A 22 19.86 15.47 7.00
C SER A 22 20.39 16.89 6.75
N GLY A 23 21.04 17.08 5.60
CA GLY A 23 21.30 18.34 4.96
C GLY A 23 19.94 18.90 4.63
N GLY A 24 19.73 20.15 5.05
CA GLY A 24 18.44 20.80 5.04
C GLY A 24 17.65 20.49 3.78
N ILE A 25 16.38 20.14 3.98
CA ILE A 25 15.38 20.34 2.95
C ILE A 25 15.30 21.85 2.76
N GLU A 26 16.22 22.39 1.97
CA GLU A 26 15.98 23.63 1.26
C GLU A 26 14.72 23.37 0.45
N LYS A 27 13.63 24.04 0.84
CA LYS A 27 12.36 24.00 0.12
C LYS A 27 12.61 24.58 -1.26
N GLU A 28 13.04 23.73 -2.19
CA GLU A 28 12.95 24.04 -3.61
C GLU A 28 11.47 24.16 -3.96
N VAL A 29 11.14 25.41 -4.26
CA VAL A 29 9.95 25.99 -4.86
C VAL A 29 9.07 24.96 -5.58
N PHE A 30 7.80 24.94 -5.16
CA PHE A 30 6.70 24.21 -5.79
C PHE A 30 6.67 24.41 -7.32
N ALA A 31 7.18 23.43 -8.07
CA ALA A 31 6.68 23.18 -9.43
C ALA A 31 5.28 22.54 -9.32
N PRO A 32 4.32 22.89 -10.19
CA PRO A 32 2.95 22.43 -10.06
C PRO A 32 2.90 20.90 -10.15
N ILE A 33 2.34 20.28 -9.12
CA ILE A 33 2.17 18.84 -8.92
C ILE A 33 1.50 18.16 -10.15
N ALA A 34 0.80 18.94 -10.98
CA ALA A 34 0.15 18.50 -12.21
C ALA A 34 1.14 18.06 -13.31
N GLU A 35 2.28 18.73 -13.46
CA GLU A 35 3.22 18.44 -14.57
C GLU A 35 4.02 17.16 -14.31
N LYS A 36 4.42 16.91 -13.05
CA LYS A 36 5.08 15.65 -12.67
C LYS A 36 4.18 14.42 -12.89
N LYS A 37 2.88 14.54 -12.64
CA LYS A 37 1.90 13.47 -12.92
C LYS A 37 1.69 13.22 -14.42
N ALA A 38 1.82 14.26 -15.25
CA ALA A 38 1.64 14.12 -16.69
C ALA A 38 2.84 13.42 -17.35
N VAL A 39 4.07 13.73 -16.91
CA VAL A 39 5.28 13.07 -17.41
C VAL A 39 5.31 11.59 -17.00
N ASP A 40 4.99 11.27 -15.74
CA ASP A 40 4.95 9.88 -15.25
C ASP A 40 3.86 9.03 -15.91
N ARG A 41 2.77 9.65 -16.40
CA ARG A 41 1.74 8.98 -17.22
C ARG A 41 2.24 8.57 -18.61
N VAL A 42 3.16 9.33 -19.20
CA VAL A 42 3.68 9.10 -20.56
C VAL A 42 4.91 8.19 -20.53
N SER A 43 5.69 8.20 -19.43
CA SER A 43 6.86 7.33 -19.22
C SER A 43 6.55 6.02 -18.46
N ALA A 44 5.27 5.71 -18.21
CA ALA A 44 4.89 4.46 -17.57
C ALA A 44 5.26 3.28 -18.49
N PHE A 45 6.26 2.51 -18.09
CA PHE A 45 6.61 1.24 -18.72
C PHE A 45 5.35 0.38 -18.95
N PRO A 46 5.16 -0.22 -20.13
CA PRO A 46 3.95 -0.98 -20.49
C PRO A 46 3.56 -2.10 -19.52
N SER A 47 4.47 -2.53 -18.65
CA SER A 47 4.24 -3.55 -17.61
C SER A 47 3.47 -3.02 -16.37
N ARG A 48 3.20 -1.72 -16.27
CA ARG A 48 2.34 -1.15 -15.22
C ARG A 48 0.91 -1.06 -15.74
N GLU A 49 0.22 -2.20 -15.76
CA GLU A 49 -1.23 -2.23 -15.96
C GLU A 49 -1.88 -1.33 -14.90
N ARG A 50 -2.74 -0.40 -15.31
CA ARG A 50 -3.41 0.49 -14.36
C ARG A 50 -4.43 -0.36 -13.62
N LEU A 51 -4.24 -0.52 -12.32
CA LEU A 51 -5.31 -0.96 -11.44
C LEU A 51 -6.35 0.16 -11.47
N ASP A 52 -7.46 -0.03 -12.19
CA ASP A 52 -8.60 0.88 -12.26
C ASP A 52 -9.42 0.87 -10.95
N ASP A 53 -8.72 0.81 -9.83
CA ASP A 53 -9.30 0.82 -8.49
C ASP A 53 -9.81 2.22 -8.17
N SER A 54 -11.09 2.33 -7.85
CA SER A 54 -11.70 3.56 -7.36
C SER A 54 -11.96 3.48 -5.86
N GLN A 55 -11.79 4.60 -5.16
CA GLN A 55 -12.09 4.67 -3.73
C GLN A 55 -13.56 5.02 -3.50
N LEU A 56 -14.25 4.18 -2.71
CA LEU A 56 -15.64 4.42 -2.31
C LEU A 56 -15.72 4.60 -0.79
N ASN A 57 -16.17 5.78 -0.36
CA ASN A 57 -16.39 6.08 1.06
C ASN A 57 -17.85 5.86 1.43
N ILE A 58 -18.14 4.81 2.20
CA ILE A 58 -19.51 4.45 2.63
C ILE A 58 -19.70 4.85 4.10
N LYS A 59 -20.72 5.66 4.38
CA LYS A 59 -21.21 5.92 5.74
C LYS A 59 -22.38 5.01 6.04
N ALA A 60 -22.29 4.24 7.13
CA ALA A 60 -23.35 3.35 7.59
C ALA A 60 -23.38 3.34 9.13
N PRO A 61 -24.53 2.95 9.74
CA PRO A 61 -24.57 2.66 11.17
C PRO A 61 -23.51 1.64 11.56
N GLU A 62 -22.93 1.78 12.76
CA GLU A 62 -21.82 0.92 13.22
C GLU A 62 -22.17 -0.57 13.14
N GLU A 63 -23.40 -0.93 13.52
CA GLU A 63 -23.93 -2.28 13.46
C GLU A 63 -23.90 -2.88 12.05
N VAL A 64 -24.27 -2.08 11.04
CA VAL A 64 -24.27 -2.50 9.64
C VAL A 64 -22.85 -2.68 9.14
N ALA A 65 -21.96 -1.73 9.44
CA ALA A 65 -20.56 -1.80 9.04
C ALA A 65 -19.82 -2.98 9.71
N ARG A 66 -20.17 -3.29 10.97
CA ARG A 66 -19.63 -4.45 11.69
C ARG A 66 -20.11 -5.75 11.06
N ARG A 67 -21.40 -5.87 10.75
CA ARG A 67 -21.98 -7.04 10.09
C ARG A 67 -21.34 -7.28 8.72
N PHE A 68 -21.21 -6.24 7.91
CA PHE A 68 -20.55 -6.34 6.59
C PHE A 68 -19.11 -6.88 6.71
N ARG A 69 -18.30 -6.30 7.60
CA ARG A 69 -16.92 -6.75 7.85
C ARG A 69 -16.85 -8.19 8.37
N ALA A 70 -17.76 -8.57 9.25
CA ALA A 70 -17.82 -9.93 9.78
C ALA A 70 -18.15 -10.95 8.69
N MET A 71 -19.11 -10.65 7.80
CA MET A 71 -19.47 -11.51 6.68
C MET A 71 -18.32 -11.63 5.66
N ALA A 72 -17.71 -10.50 5.28
CA ALA A 72 -16.54 -10.51 4.38
C ALA A 72 -15.39 -11.36 4.94
N LYS A 73 -15.13 -11.25 6.26
CA LYS A 73 -14.08 -12.00 6.95
C LYS A 73 -14.38 -13.50 7.02
N ALA A 74 -15.62 -13.88 7.27
CA ALA A 74 -16.02 -15.30 7.34
C ALA A 74 -15.73 -16.03 6.02
N GLU A 75 -16.04 -15.37 4.90
CA GLU A 75 -15.85 -15.90 3.55
C GLU A 75 -14.46 -15.59 2.95
N ARG A 76 -13.60 -14.88 3.69
CA ARG A 76 -12.25 -14.46 3.27
C ARG A 76 -12.20 -13.61 1.99
N TYR A 77 -13.22 -12.80 1.75
CA TYR A 77 -13.24 -11.86 0.63
C TYR A 77 -12.63 -10.50 1.01
N THR A 78 -12.09 -9.79 0.01
CA THR A 78 -11.80 -8.36 0.16
C THR A 78 -13.12 -7.58 0.23
N HIS A 79 -13.12 -6.41 0.87
CA HIS A 79 -14.34 -5.60 0.99
C HIS A 79 -14.92 -5.21 -0.38
N GLY A 80 -14.05 -4.95 -1.38
CA GLY A 80 -14.48 -4.65 -2.75
C GLY A 80 -15.15 -5.85 -3.42
N ALA A 81 -14.50 -7.02 -3.41
CA ALA A 81 -15.06 -8.23 -4.00
C ALA A 81 -16.37 -8.67 -3.29
N PHE A 82 -16.41 -8.53 -1.96
CA PHE A 82 -17.63 -8.83 -1.22
C PHE A 82 -18.77 -7.85 -1.55
N LEU A 83 -18.46 -6.58 -1.79
CA LEU A 83 -19.44 -5.59 -2.24
C LEU A 83 -19.98 -5.95 -3.63
N GLU A 84 -19.13 -6.35 -4.57
CA GLU A 84 -19.51 -6.79 -5.92
C GLU A 84 -20.49 -7.98 -5.86
N ILE A 85 -20.17 -9.02 -5.08
CA ILE A 85 -21.06 -10.18 -4.89
C ILE A 85 -22.43 -9.75 -4.34
N LEU A 86 -22.45 -8.81 -3.39
CA LEU A 86 -23.70 -8.29 -2.85
C LEU A 86 -24.51 -7.50 -3.89
N MET A 87 -23.83 -6.78 -4.78
CA MET A 87 -24.46 -6.06 -5.90
C MET A 87 -25.04 -7.05 -6.92
N ASP A 88 -24.29 -8.06 -7.32
CA ASP A 88 -24.75 -9.11 -8.24
C ASP A 88 -25.97 -9.85 -7.67
N ALA A 89 -25.93 -10.18 -6.38
CA ALA A 89 -27.05 -10.81 -5.68
C ALA A 89 -28.27 -9.89 -5.52
N TYR A 90 -28.08 -8.57 -5.55
CA TYR A 90 -29.18 -7.60 -5.54
C TYR A 90 -29.80 -7.45 -6.93
N ASP A 91 -28.97 -7.35 -7.98
CA ASP A 91 -29.45 -7.23 -9.36
C ASP A 91 -30.13 -8.52 -9.83
N GLY A 92 -29.64 -9.70 -9.43
CA GLY A 92 -30.29 -10.99 -9.71
C GLY A 92 -31.59 -11.24 -8.94
N LYS A 93 -31.95 -10.38 -7.96
CA LYS A 93 -33.23 -10.42 -7.25
C LYS A 93 -34.30 -9.50 -7.85
N LYS A 94 -33.94 -8.66 -8.82
CA LYS A 94 -34.88 -7.87 -9.62
C LYS A 94 -35.48 -8.73 -10.74
#